data_AF-A0A8E2AZG7-F1
#
_entry.id   AF-A0A8E2AZG7-F1
#
_cell.length_a   1.000
_cell.length_b   1.000
_cell.length_c   1.000
_cell.angle_alpha   90.00
_cell.angle_beta   90.00
_cell.angle_gamma   90.00
#
_symmetry.space_group_name_H-M   'P 1'
#
loop_
_entity.id
_entity.type
_entity.pdbx_description
1 polymer ?
#
loop_
_entity_poly.entity_id
_entity_poly.type
_entity_poly.pdbx_seq_one_letter_code
_entity_poly.pdbx_strand_id
1 'polypeptide(L)'
;MTDPRLRGYELMVSISAHKRDREESFEEIRVRDYLQAYMSTGKPPDPCPQVPAGARERAAIGLPLLFEPFVATVEASSPFPPVGPVPTVQLNGHTPSQPSDMQVFAPRHFPPEGGAAAWIAQVITFQPQYMGFSLEELRLQAYQKGLKAPVQGPAPTTSPSPTITNNTDSSVTRAVSSEERFQSITASPPFAQHSFEELRLAYHRARRPMTSPEIFRAGWAAVP
;
A
#
# COMPACT_ATOMS: atom_id res chain seq x y z
N MET A 1 -16.45 -18.07 27.15
CA MET A 1 -15.06 -17.61 27.30
C MET A 1 -14.44 -17.64 25.91
N THR A 2 -14.54 -16.53 25.19
CA THR A 2 -14.22 -16.42 23.75
C THR A 2 -12.73 -16.18 23.56
N ASP A 3 -12.09 -16.92 22.65
CA ASP A 3 -10.65 -16.87 22.39
C ASP A 3 -10.24 -15.46 21.89
N PRO A 4 -9.30 -14.76 22.55
CA PRO A 4 -8.83 -13.43 22.14
C PRO A 4 -8.12 -13.40 20.78
N ARG A 5 -7.81 -14.56 20.18
CA ARG A 5 -7.23 -14.66 18.83
C ARG A 5 -8.22 -14.45 17.68
N LEU A 6 -9.52 -14.41 17.95
CA LEU A 6 -10.56 -14.18 16.95
C LEU A 6 -10.92 -12.69 16.76
N ARG A 7 -10.16 -11.75 17.32
CA ARG A 7 -10.31 -10.33 17.02
C ARG A 7 -9.68 -10.04 15.67
N GLY A 8 -10.54 -9.89 14.66
CA GLY A 8 -10.21 -9.73 13.25
C GLY A 8 -9.26 -8.57 12.94
N TYR A 9 -7.97 -8.86 13.01
CA TYR A 9 -7.03 -8.30 12.07
C TYR A 9 -7.07 -9.22 10.85
N GLU A 10 -7.70 -8.79 9.76
CA GLU A 10 -7.37 -9.35 8.44
C GLU A 10 -5.95 -8.88 8.10
N LEU A 11 -4.98 -9.59 8.67
CA LEU A 11 -3.60 -9.48 8.28
C LEU A 11 -3.49 -10.24 6.96
N MET A 12 -3.60 -9.54 5.82
CA MET A 12 -3.21 -10.11 4.51
C MET A 12 -1.70 -10.34 4.53
N VAL A 13 -1.28 -11.42 5.17
CA VAL A 13 0.09 -11.92 5.09
C VAL A 13 0.13 -12.90 3.94
N SER A 14 0.72 -12.47 2.83
CA SER A 14 1.14 -13.38 1.78
C SER A 14 2.41 -14.10 2.26
N ILE A 15 2.24 -15.24 2.93
CA ILE A 15 3.34 -16.08 3.39
C ILE A 15 3.78 -16.92 2.19
N SER A 16 5.00 -16.68 1.69
CA SER A 16 5.59 -17.60 0.72
C SER A 16 5.73 -18.99 1.34
N ALA A 17 5.22 -20.01 0.63
CA ALA A 17 5.27 -21.40 1.09
C ALA A 17 6.70 -21.94 1.26
N HIS A 18 7.70 -21.24 0.71
CA HIS A 18 9.11 -21.61 0.79
C HIS A 18 9.89 -20.55 1.55
N LYS A 19 10.54 -20.98 2.64
CA LYS A 19 11.52 -20.18 3.36
C LYS A 19 12.78 -20.10 2.49
N ARG A 20 13.03 -18.95 1.88
CA ARG A 20 14.26 -18.69 1.11
C ARG A 20 15.33 -18.13 2.05
N ASP A 21 16.59 -18.37 1.71
CA ASP A 21 17.75 -17.85 2.46
C ASP A 21 17.86 -16.32 2.40
N ARG A 22 17.13 -15.69 1.47
CA ARG A 22 17.09 -14.24 1.26
C ARG A 22 15.67 -13.73 1.45
N GLU A 23 15.55 -12.65 2.22
CA GLU A 23 14.31 -11.88 2.34
C GLU A 23 14.10 -11.10 1.03
N GLU A 24 13.35 -11.68 0.11
CA GLU A 24 12.89 -11.05 -1.15
C GLU A 24 11.39 -10.78 -1.03
N SER A 25 10.92 -9.64 -1.53
CA SER A 25 9.47 -9.39 -1.59
C SER A 25 8.80 -10.32 -2.61
N PHE A 26 7.49 -10.56 -2.47
CA PHE A 26 6.74 -11.39 -3.42
C PHE A 26 6.84 -10.87 -4.85
N GLU A 27 6.81 -9.56 -5.00
CA GLU A 27 6.94 -8.85 -6.28
C GLU A 27 8.34 -9.05 -6.86
N GLU A 28 9.39 -8.98 -6.03
CA GLU A 28 10.77 -9.23 -6.46
C GLU A 28 10.96 -10.68 -6.94
N ILE A 29 10.38 -11.64 -6.22
CA ILE A 29 10.37 -13.05 -6.64
C ILE A 29 9.66 -13.21 -7.98
N ARG A 30 8.45 -12.65 -8.10
CA ARG A 30 7.67 -12.71 -9.34
C ARG A 30 8.45 -12.09 -10.50
N VAL A 31 9.00 -10.90 -10.34
CA VAL A 31 9.80 -10.23 -11.40
C VAL A 31 10.97 -11.09 -11.83
N ARG A 32 11.66 -11.75 -10.88
CA ARG A 32 12.78 -12.62 -11.17
C ARG A 32 12.37 -13.86 -11.97
N ASP A 33 11.26 -14.49 -11.60
CA ASP A 33 10.70 -15.63 -12.31
C ASP A 33 10.31 -15.24 -13.75
N TYR A 34 9.74 -14.06 -13.94
CA TYR A 34 9.43 -13.51 -15.27
C TYR A 34 10.69 -13.31 -16.11
N LEU A 35 11.71 -12.64 -15.57
CA LEU A 35 12.97 -12.42 -16.29
C LEU A 35 13.63 -13.75 -16.67
N GLN A 36 13.63 -14.73 -15.77
CA GLN A 36 14.18 -16.05 -16.03
C GLN A 36 13.42 -16.79 -17.13
N ALA A 37 12.08 -16.72 -17.13
CA ALA A 37 11.26 -17.28 -18.20
C ALA A 37 11.57 -16.61 -19.55
N TYR A 38 11.62 -15.28 -19.61
CA TYR A 38 11.96 -14.56 -20.84
C TYR A 38 13.34 -14.91 -21.37
N MET A 39 14.34 -15.03 -20.49
CA MET A 39 15.69 -15.41 -20.90
C MET A 39 15.78 -16.84 -21.43
N SER A 40 14.96 -17.77 -20.91
CA SER A 40 15.03 -19.19 -21.25
C SER A 40 14.11 -19.59 -22.42
N THR A 41 12.91 -19.02 -22.50
CA THR A 41 11.88 -19.40 -23.48
C THR A 41 11.52 -18.29 -24.47
N GLY A 42 11.98 -17.06 -24.23
CA GLY A 42 11.57 -15.87 -25.01
C GLY A 42 10.13 -15.43 -24.75
N LYS A 43 9.45 -16.02 -23.76
CA LYS A 43 8.05 -15.78 -23.44
C LYS A 43 7.87 -15.58 -21.92
N PRO A 44 6.80 -14.89 -21.48
CA PRO A 44 6.47 -14.83 -20.06
C PRO A 44 6.20 -16.24 -19.51
N PRO A 45 6.29 -16.45 -18.18
CA PRO A 45 5.85 -17.69 -17.55
C PRO A 45 4.40 -17.99 -17.92
N ASP A 46 4.10 -19.25 -18.27
CA ASP A 46 2.74 -19.65 -18.56
C ASP A 46 1.86 -19.45 -17.31
N PRO A 47 0.59 -19.03 -17.49
CA PRO A 47 -0.34 -18.92 -16.38
C PRO A 47 -0.49 -20.27 -15.68
N CYS A 48 -0.77 -20.23 -14.37
CA CYS A 48 -0.96 -21.46 -13.61
C CYS A 48 -2.08 -22.30 -14.26
N PRO A 49 -1.84 -23.58 -14.60
CA PRO A 49 -2.83 -24.41 -15.28
C PRO A 49 -4.13 -24.46 -14.48
N GLN A 50 -5.28 -24.28 -15.13
CA GLN A 50 -6.60 -24.34 -14.46
C GLN A 50 -7.11 -25.77 -14.24
N VAL A 51 -6.52 -26.75 -14.92
CA VAL A 51 -6.86 -28.17 -14.79
C VAL A 51 -5.63 -28.90 -14.24
N PRO A 52 -5.76 -29.71 -13.18
CA PRO A 52 -6.98 -30.09 -12.47
C PRO A 52 -7.51 -28.97 -11.58
N ALA A 53 -8.83 -28.88 -11.40
CA ALA A 53 -9.45 -27.89 -10.52
C ALA A 53 -9.38 -28.29 -9.04
N GLY A 54 -9.37 -29.61 -8.75
CA GLY A 54 -9.42 -30.11 -7.38
C GLY A 54 -8.13 -29.89 -6.60
N ALA A 55 -8.24 -29.31 -5.41
CA ALA A 55 -7.11 -29.04 -4.50
C ALA A 55 -6.18 -30.25 -4.31
N ARG A 56 -6.75 -31.45 -4.10
CA ARG A 56 -6.02 -32.70 -3.89
C ARG A 56 -5.25 -33.14 -5.14
N GLU A 57 -5.87 -33.03 -6.31
CA GLU A 57 -5.25 -33.42 -7.59
C GLU A 57 -4.10 -32.48 -7.93
N ARG A 58 -4.26 -31.17 -7.68
CA ARG A 58 -3.21 -30.16 -7.85
C ARG A 58 -2.02 -30.41 -6.93
N ALA A 59 -2.28 -30.68 -5.65
CA ALA A 59 -1.23 -31.03 -4.70
C ALA A 59 -0.47 -32.29 -5.13
N ALA A 60 -1.14 -33.28 -5.71
CA ALA A 60 -0.52 -34.52 -6.19
C ALA A 60 0.48 -34.29 -7.35
N ILE A 61 0.30 -33.23 -8.14
CA ILE A 61 1.21 -32.84 -9.23
C ILE A 61 2.07 -31.61 -8.90
N GLY A 62 2.09 -31.17 -7.64
CA GLY A 62 2.89 -30.02 -7.19
C GLY A 62 2.40 -28.67 -7.72
N LEU A 63 1.15 -28.56 -8.18
CA LEU A 63 0.55 -27.28 -8.55
C LEU A 63 -0.01 -26.55 -7.33
N PRO A 64 0.12 -25.21 -7.26
CA PRO A 64 -0.50 -24.42 -6.20
C PRO A 64 -2.02 -24.47 -6.31
N LEU A 65 -2.73 -24.31 -5.19
CA LEU A 65 -4.20 -24.23 -5.17
C LEU A 65 -4.69 -23.10 -6.08
N LEU A 66 -5.82 -23.34 -6.76
CA LEU A 66 -6.50 -22.27 -7.47
C LEU A 66 -7.07 -21.29 -6.45
N PHE A 67 -7.08 -20.02 -6.83
CA PHE A 67 -7.77 -19.01 -6.04
C PHE A 67 -9.27 -19.28 -6.06
N GLU A 68 -9.83 -19.63 -4.91
CA GLU A 68 -11.28 -19.72 -4.73
C GLU A 68 -11.77 -18.40 -4.16
N PRO A 69 -12.70 -17.69 -4.84
CA PRO A 69 -13.32 -16.50 -4.29
C PRO A 69 -13.93 -16.83 -2.93
N PHE A 70 -13.54 -16.08 -1.90
CA PHE A 70 -14.12 -16.25 -0.58
C PHE A 70 -15.60 -15.84 -0.62
N VAL A 71 -16.50 -16.81 -0.45
CA VAL A 71 -17.93 -16.54 -0.26
C VAL A 71 -18.17 -16.40 1.23
N ALA A 72 -18.20 -15.16 1.72
CA ALA A 72 -18.65 -14.87 3.07
C ALA A 72 -20.12 -15.31 3.18
N THR A 73 -20.39 -16.37 3.94
CA THR A 73 -21.76 -16.75 4.25
C THR A 73 -22.28 -15.71 5.24
N VAL A 74 -22.93 -14.68 4.73
CA VAL A 74 -23.71 -13.77 5.57
C VAL A 74 -24.88 -14.62 6.07
N GLU A 75 -24.87 -15.00 7.35
CA GLU A 75 -26.03 -15.62 7.99
C GLU A 75 -27.19 -14.62 7.98
N ALA A 76 -27.94 -14.62 6.88
CA ALA A 76 -29.10 -13.78 6.68
C ALA A 76 -30.29 -14.43 7.38
N SER A 77 -30.56 -14.03 8.62
CA SER A 77 -31.93 -14.06 9.13
C SER A 77 -32.74 -12.99 8.42
N SER A 78 -33.24 -13.26 7.21
CA SER A 78 -34.31 -12.46 6.62
C SER A 78 -35.16 -13.25 5.62
N PRO A 79 -36.51 -13.19 5.71
CA PRO A 79 -37.42 -14.02 4.95
C PRO A 79 -38.01 -13.25 3.74
N PHE A 80 -37.32 -13.17 2.60
CA PHE A 80 -37.94 -12.67 1.36
C PHE A 80 -37.44 -13.41 0.10
N PRO A 81 -38.29 -13.60 -0.93
CA PRO A 81 -38.05 -14.54 -2.04
C PRO A 81 -37.16 -13.95 -3.15
N PRO A 82 -36.65 -14.78 -4.09
CA PRO A 82 -35.50 -14.47 -4.92
C PRO A 82 -35.81 -13.90 -6.32
N VAL A 83 -34.71 -13.53 -6.99
CA VAL A 83 -34.46 -13.38 -8.45
C VAL A 83 -34.37 -11.95 -8.97
N GLY A 84 -33.12 -11.48 -9.11
CA GLY A 84 -32.68 -10.33 -9.90
C GLY A 84 -31.20 -10.48 -10.30
N PRO A 85 -30.73 -9.84 -11.38
CA PRO A 85 -29.48 -10.19 -12.06
C PRO A 85 -28.23 -9.88 -11.22
N VAL A 86 -27.21 -10.70 -11.48
CA VAL A 86 -25.88 -10.79 -10.85
C VAL A 86 -25.37 -9.45 -10.31
N PRO A 87 -25.16 -9.29 -8.98
CA PRO A 87 -24.61 -8.06 -8.45
C PRO A 87 -23.11 -7.98 -8.73
N THR A 88 -22.69 -6.82 -9.24
CA THR A 88 -21.31 -6.32 -9.17
C THR A 88 -20.79 -6.52 -7.75
N VAL A 89 -19.62 -7.15 -7.60
CA VAL A 89 -19.01 -7.43 -6.30
C VAL A 89 -18.77 -6.10 -5.57
N GLN A 90 -19.65 -5.76 -4.62
CA GLN A 90 -19.46 -4.66 -3.68
C GLN A 90 -18.63 -5.19 -2.51
N LEU A 91 -17.33 -4.89 -2.52
CA LEU A 91 -16.53 -5.05 -1.31
C LEU A 91 -16.96 -3.93 -0.32
N ASN A 92 -17.55 -4.30 0.81
CA ASN A 92 -18.00 -3.39 1.88
C ASN A 92 -19.05 -2.32 1.50
N GLY A 93 -19.92 -2.57 0.53
CA GLY A 93 -21.07 -1.68 0.22
C GLY A 93 -20.70 -0.29 -0.31
N HIS A 94 -19.42 -0.07 -0.64
CA HIS A 94 -18.94 1.17 -1.22
C HIS A 94 -18.64 0.89 -2.69
N THR A 95 -19.50 1.34 -3.59
CA THR A 95 -19.10 1.51 -4.99
C THR A 95 -17.91 2.47 -4.95
N PRO A 96 -16.71 2.12 -5.45
CA PRO A 96 -15.58 3.05 -5.44
C PRO A 96 -16.02 4.25 -6.27
N SER A 97 -16.43 5.33 -5.59
CA SER A 97 -16.73 6.57 -6.26
C SER A 97 -15.44 6.98 -6.95
N GLN A 98 -15.51 7.26 -8.24
CA GLN A 98 -14.37 7.75 -8.99
C GLN A 98 -13.71 8.88 -8.17
N PRO A 99 -12.43 8.75 -7.81
CA PRO A 99 -11.80 9.70 -6.92
C PRO A 99 -11.83 11.07 -7.59
N SER A 100 -12.07 12.10 -6.78
CA SER A 100 -12.08 13.48 -7.25
C SER A 100 -10.85 13.79 -8.10
N ASP A 101 -10.98 14.72 -9.05
CA ASP A 101 -9.88 15.09 -9.94
C ASP A 101 -8.61 15.53 -9.21
N MET A 102 -8.77 16.02 -7.98
CA MET A 102 -7.66 16.34 -7.09
C MET A 102 -7.58 15.35 -5.93
N GLN A 103 -6.40 14.79 -5.75
CA GLN A 103 -6.06 13.99 -4.59
C GLN A 103 -5.59 14.91 -3.47
N VAL A 104 -6.38 15.00 -2.40
CA VAL A 104 -6.06 15.84 -1.25
C VAL A 104 -5.61 14.93 -0.12
N PHE A 105 -4.40 15.18 0.36
CA PHE A 105 -3.88 14.48 1.52
C PHE A 105 -4.31 15.19 2.81
N ALA A 106 -4.92 14.44 3.72
CA ALA A 106 -5.23 14.83 5.09
C ALA A 106 -4.76 13.70 6.03
N PRO A 107 -3.93 14.00 7.07
CA PRO A 107 -3.55 13.03 8.08
C PRO A 107 -4.79 12.45 8.76
N ARG A 108 -4.85 11.12 8.91
CA ARG A 108 -5.98 10.45 9.57
C ARG A 108 -5.60 10.10 11.01
N HIS A 109 -6.36 10.64 11.96
CA HIS A 109 -6.19 10.34 13.37
C HIS A 109 -6.95 9.07 13.74
N PHE A 110 -6.27 8.15 14.41
CA PHE A 110 -6.85 6.94 14.96
C PHE A 110 -6.90 7.06 16.48
N PRO A 111 -8.10 6.99 17.09
CA PRO A 111 -8.23 7.04 18.54
C PRO A 111 -7.58 5.80 19.17
N PRO A 112 -7.23 5.87 20.46
CA PRO A 112 -6.71 4.70 21.17
C PRO A 112 -7.80 3.62 21.23
N GLU A 113 -7.47 2.40 20.79
CA GLU A 113 -8.39 1.27 20.79
C GLU A 113 -7.70 0.06 21.43
N GLY A 114 -8.37 -0.60 22.39
CA GLY A 114 -7.87 -1.85 22.98
C GLY A 114 -6.55 -1.75 23.76
N GLY A 115 -6.21 -0.57 24.30
CA GLY A 115 -4.95 -0.34 25.03
C GLY A 115 -3.79 0.11 24.14
N ALA A 116 -3.99 0.26 22.82
CA ALA A 116 -3.04 0.93 21.95
C ALA A 116 -3.10 2.45 22.14
N ALA A 117 -1.95 3.12 21.99
CA ALA A 117 -1.88 4.58 21.97
C ALA A 117 -2.58 5.14 20.72
N ALA A 118 -3.05 6.38 20.80
CA ALA A 118 -3.50 7.12 19.63
C ALA A 118 -2.36 7.25 18.62
N TRP A 119 -2.66 7.17 17.34
CA TRP A 119 -1.67 7.29 16.27
C TRP A 119 -2.25 8.00 15.05
N ILE A 120 -1.37 8.48 14.18
CA ILE A 120 -1.74 9.25 13.00
C ILE A 120 -1.24 8.49 11.77
N ALA A 121 -2.15 8.13 10.87
CA ALA A 121 -1.78 7.59 9.57
C ALA A 121 -1.44 8.72 8.61
N GLN A 122 -0.20 8.74 8.14
CA GLN A 122 0.30 9.70 7.14
C GLN A 122 0.28 9.09 5.72
N VAL A 123 -0.83 8.42 5.36
CA VAL A 123 -0.97 7.69 4.10
C VAL A 123 -2.35 7.97 3.50
N ILE A 124 -2.40 8.38 2.23
CA ILE A 124 -3.65 8.81 1.58
C ILE A 124 -4.70 7.70 1.46
N THR A 125 -4.28 6.44 1.26
CA THR A 125 -5.18 5.27 1.16
C THR A 125 -5.85 4.93 2.49
N PHE A 126 -5.40 5.49 3.61
CA PHE A 126 -6.13 5.40 4.88
C PHE A 126 -7.33 6.34 4.93
N GLN A 127 -7.51 7.30 4.00
CA GLN A 127 -8.72 8.11 3.97
C GLN A 127 -9.88 7.34 3.34
N PRO A 128 -11.12 7.46 3.85
CA PRO A 128 -12.26 6.67 3.38
C PRO A 128 -12.48 6.71 1.85
N GLN A 129 -12.32 7.88 1.26
CA GLN A 129 -12.50 8.09 -0.19
C GLN A 129 -11.42 7.45 -1.07
N TYR A 130 -10.30 7.02 -0.49
CA TYR A 130 -9.17 6.40 -1.20
C TYR A 130 -8.91 4.95 -0.76
N MET A 131 -9.72 4.40 0.14
CA MET A 131 -9.52 3.07 0.72
C MET A 131 -9.64 1.93 -0.29
N GLY A 132 -10.32 2.17 -1.43
CA GLY A 132 -10.42 1.22 -2.54
C GLY A 132 -9.31 1.30 -3.58
N PHE A 133 -8.28 2.12 -3.35
CA PHE A 133 -7.17 2.32 -4.29
C PHE A 133 -5.82 1.99 -3.63
N SER A 134 -4.89 1.50 -4.42
CA SER A 134 -3.47 1.47 -4.11
C SER A 134 -2.82 2.84 -4.32
N LEU A 135 -1.65 3.05 -3.71
CA LEU A 135 -0.88 4.29 -3.90
C LEU A 135 -0.48 4.48 -5.37
N GLU A 136 -0.18 3.38 -6.06
CA GLU A 136 0.24 3.35 -7.46
C GLU A 136 -0.94 3.68 -8.39
N GLU A 137 -2.14 3.20 -8.11
CA GLU A 137 -3.34 3.56 -8.86
C GLU A 137 -3.65 5.06 -8.72
N LEU A 138 -3.56 5.60 -7.50
CA LEU A 138 -3.72 7.03 -7.27
C LEU A 138 -2.64 7.83 -8.02
N ARG A 139 -1.38 7.40 -7.97
CA ARG A 139 -0.27 8.05 -8.70
C ARG A 139 -0.51 8.02 -10.21
N LEU A 140 -0.90 6.87 -10.77
CA LEU A 140 -1.19 6.72 -12.19
C LEU A 140 -2.30 7.67 -12.64
N GLN A 141 -3.39 7.75 -11.87
CA GLN A 141 -4.48 8.69 -12.16
C GLN A 141 -4.02 10.15 -12.13
N ALA A 142 -3.16 10.53 -11.18
CA ALA A 142 -2.58 11.86 -11.12
C ALA A 142 -1.69 12.15 -12.34
N TYR A 143 -0.90 11.17 -12.78
CA TYR A 143 0.01 11.29 -13.93
C TYR A 143 -0.76 11.42 -15.24
N GLN A 144 -1.82 10.64 -15.43
CA GLN A 144 -2.71 10.75 -16.58
C GLN A 144 -3.33 12.16 -16.71
N LYS A 145 -3.54 12.84 -15.58
CA LYS A 145 -4.06 14.22 -15.53
C LYS A 145 -2.97 15.30 -15.56
N GLY A 146 -1.69 14.91 -15.68
CA GLY A 146 -0.56 15.85 -15.64
C GLY A 146 -0.26 16.43 -14.25
N LEU A 147 -0.89 15.91 -13.19
CA LEU A 147 -0.71 16.34 -11.81
C LEU A 147 0.50 15.64 -11.17
N LYS A 148 1.70 15.95 -11.67
CA LYS A 148 2.96 15.29 -11.25
C LYS A 148 3.59 15.91 -10.00
N ALA A 149 3.16 17.10 -9.62
CA ALA A 149 3.66 17.82 -8.47
C ALA A 149 2.51 18.13 -7.51
N PRO A 150 2.77 18.22 -6.19
CA PRO A 150 1.79 18.76 -5.27
C PRO A 150 1.36 20.13 -5.76
N VAL A 151 0.05 20.30 -5.99
CA VAL A 151 -0.50 21.62 -6.29
C VAL A 151 -0.22 22.47 -5.06
N GLN A 152 0.70 23.42 -5.19
CA GLN A 152 0.95 24.41 -4.16
C GLN A 152 -0.30 25.28 -4.08
N GLY A 153 -1.23 24.90 -3.20
CA GLY A 153 -2.25 25.82 -2.74
C GLY A 153 -1.58 27.03 -2.07
N PRO A 154 -2.30 28.16 -1.92
CA PRO A 154 -1.81 29.23 -1.06
C PRO A 154 -1.46 28.60 0.29
N ALA A 155 -0.22 28.83 0.75
CA ALA A 155 0.23 28.31 2.03
C ALA A 155 -0.87 28.61 3.06
N PRO A 156 -1.32 27.62 3.85
CA PRO A 156 -2.30 27.87 4.90
C PRO A 156 -1.74 29.03 5.72
N THR A 157 -2.45 30.15 5.73
CA THR A 157 -2.09 31.34 6.51
C THR A 157 -1.86 30.83 7.91
N THR A 158 -0.60 30.77 8.32
CA THR A 158 -0.20 30.25 9.60
C THR A 158 -0.99 31.02 10.65
N SER A 159 -1.96 30.37 11.28
CA SER A 159 -2.40 30.76 12.61
C SER A 159 -1.13 30.89 13.45
N PRO A 160 -0.96 32.00 14.19
CA PRO A 160 0.31 32.30 14.83
C PRO A 160 0.72 31.11 15.71
N SER A 161 1.83 30.50 15.34
CA SER A 161 2.56 29.56 16.18
C SER A 161 2.75 30.24 17.54
N PRO A 162 2.48 29.58 18.68
CA PRO A 162 2.79 30.18 19.96
C PRO A 162 4.29 30.43 20.00
N THR A 163 4.68 31.70 20.04
CA THR A 163 6.03 32.14 20.31
C THR A 163 6.46 31.51 21.63
N ILE A 164 7.34 30.50 21.56
CA ILE A 164 8.03 29.98 22.73
C ILE A 164 9.05 31.06 23.10
N THR A 165 8.64 31.96 23.99
CA THR A 165 9.56 32.84 24.70
C THR A 165 10.43 31.96 25.57
N ASN A 166 11.74 31.92 25.29
CA ASN A 166 12.72 31.28 26.16
C ASN A 166 12.78 32.05 27.48
N ASN A 167 11.88 31.73 28.40
CA ASN A 167 12.06 32.04 29.82
C ASN A 167 12.85 30.88 30.43
N THR A 168 14.10 31.16 30.73
CA THR A 168 14.86 30.47 31.77
C THR A 168 14.09 30.60 33.07
N ASP A 169 13.25 29.62 33.39
CA ASP A 169 13.03 29.26 34.79
C ASP A 169 12.60 27.80 34.95
N SER A 170 13.43 27.13 35.74
CA SER A 170 13.36 25.78 36.27
C SER A 170 11.95 25.36 36.69
N SER A 171 11.34 24.43 35.95
CA SER A 171 10.32 23.52 36.49
C SER A 171 10.24 22.28 35.60
N VAL A 172 10.66 21.16 36.17
CA VAL A 172 10.70 19.83 35.54
C VAL A 172 9.27 19.31 35.37
N THR A 173 8.66 19.60 34.23
CA THR A 173 7.64 18.72 33.64
C THR A 173 8.19 18.21 32.32
N ARG A 174 8.67 16.97 32.35
CA ARG A 174 9.22 16.24 31.20
C ARG A 174 8.10 16.02 30.19
N ALA A 175 7.86 17.01 29.33
CA ALA A 175 7.10 16.82 28.10
C ALA A 175 7.79 15.69 27.34
N VAL A 176 7.10 14.55 27.23
CA VAL A 176 7.56 13.47 26.37
C VAL A 176 7.41 14.00 24.95
N SER A 177 8.48 14.60 24.41
CA SER A 177 8.55 14.92 23.01
C SER A 177 8.50 13.59 22.27
N SER A 178 7.32 13.22 21.79
CA SER A 178 7.16 12.10 20.87
C SER A 178 7.88 12.52 19.59
N GLU A 179 9.13 12.12 19.46
CA GLU A 179 9.92 12.37 18.27
C GLU A 179 9.29 11.56 17.13
N GLU A 180 8.55 12.24 16.25
CA GLU A 180 7.92 11.61 15.11
C GLU A 180 9.01 11.11 14.16
N ARG A 181 9.20 9.79 14.13
CA ARG A 181 10.19 9.15 13.28
C ARG A 181 9.52 8.50 12.09
N PHE A 182 9.69 9.10 10.91
CA PHE A 182 9.25 8.51 9.66
C PHE A 182 10.19 7.37 9.25
N GLN A 183 9.63 6.18 9.01
CA GLN A 183 10.39 4.99 8.58
C GLN A 183 10.38 4.81 7.05
N SER A 184 10.04 5.85 6.29
CA SER A 184 10.05 5.83 4.84
C SER A 184 11.31 6.49 4.28
N ILE A 185 12.00 5.83 3.34
CA ILE A 185 13.11 6.45 2.61
C ILE A 185 12.64 7.68 1.80
N THR A 186 11.42 7.65 1.27
CA THR A 186 10.85 8.79 0.53
C THR A 186 10.48 9.96 1.43
N ALA A 187 10.42 9.76 2.75
CA ALA A 187 10.30 10.87 3.70
C ALA A 187 11.62 11.63 3.90
N SER A 188 12.76 11.07 3.46
CA SER A 188 14.04 11.77 3.55
C SER A 188 14.23 12.71 2.34
N PRO A 189 14.66 13.97 2.57
CA PRO A 189 14.76 14.98 1.51
C PRO A 189 15.53 14.57 0.25
N PRO A 190 16.64 13.79 0.33
CA PRO A 190 17.38 13.40 -0.86
C PRO A 190 16.62 12.46 -1.81
N PHE A 191 15.52 11.85 -1.37
CA PHE A 191 14.77 10.84 -2.11
C PHE A 191 13.29 11.21 -2.31
N ALA A 192 12.87 12.36 -1.79
CA ALA A 192 11.46 12.76 -1.70
C ALA A 192 10.76 13.01 -3.05
N GLN A 193 11.51 13.07 -4.16
CA GLN A 193 10.95 13.32 -5.50
C GLN A 193 10.70 12.03 -6.29
N HIS A 194 10.88 10.86 -5.68
CA HIS A 194 10.61 9.58 -6.31
C HIS A 194 9.84 8.63 -5.41
N SER A 195 9.07 7.76 -6.03
CA SER A 195 8.44 6.60 -5.42
C SER A 195 9.44 5.52 -5.04
N PHE A 196 9.01 4.57 -4.19
CA PHE A 196 9.83 3.40 -3.85
C PHE A 196 10.19 2.59 -5.10
N GLU A 197 9.27 2.48 -6.06
CA GLU A 197 9.44 1.74 -7.29
C GLU A 197 10.48 2.40 -8.19
N GLU A 198 10.41 3.72 -8.34
CA GLU A 198 11.42 4.49 -9.10
C GLU A 198 12.80 4.41 -8.45
N LEU A 199 12.88 4.51 -7.13
CA LEU A 199 14.14 4.35 -6.39
C LEU A 199 14.70 2.93 -6.53
N ARG A 200 13.85 1.90 -6.48
CA ARG A 200 14.23 0.50 -6.70
C ARG A 200 14.72 0.28 -8.13
N LEU A 201 14.02 0.81 -9.12
CA LEU A 201 14.44 0.74 -10.53
C LEU A 201 15.78 1.46 -10.76
N ALA A 202 15.95 2.64 -10.15
CA ALA A 202 17.20 3.37 -10.20
C ALA A 202 18.35 2.57 -9.57
N TYR A 203 18.10 1.94 -8.42
CA TYR A 203 19.07 1.05 -7.77
C TYR A 203 19.47 -0.12 -8.68
N HIS A 204 18.51 -0.77 -9.33
CA HIS A 204 18.81 -1.88 -10.23
C HIS A 204 19.66 -1.46 -11.43
N ARG A 205 19.43 -0.25 -11.96
CA ARG A 205 20.20 0.29 -13.10
C ARG A 205 21.59 0.76 -12.70
N ALA A 206 21.73 1.49 -11.59
CA ALA A 206 23.02 2.03 -11.14
C ALA A 206 23.84 1.06 -10.30
N ARG A 207 23.24 -0.05 -9.84
CA ARG A 207 23.81 -0.99 -8.87
C ARG A 207 24.25 -0.32 -7.55
N ARG A 208 23.66 0.84 -7.24
CA ARG A 208 23.85 1.59 -6.00
C ARG A 208 22.62 2.45 -5.69
N PRO A 209 22.40 2.86 -4.43
CA PRO A 209 21.38 3.86 -4.11
C PRO A 209 21.67 5.16 -4.87
N MET A 210 20.61 5.78 -5.39
CA MET A 210 20.66 7.07 -6.04
C MET A 210 19.66 8.02 -5.39
N THR A 211 20.09 9.24 -5.18
CA THR A 211 19.25 10.36 -4.76
C THR A 211 18.42 10.89 -5.93
N SER A 212 17.33 11.61 -5.65
CA SER A 212 16.49 12.22 -6.68
C SER A 212 17.27 13.10 -7.68
N PRO A 213 18.20 13.97 -7.25
CA PRO A 213 18.99 14.77 -8.19
C PRO A 213 19.87 13.92 -9.13
N GLU A 214 20.40 12.79 -8.64
CA GLU A 214 21.22 11.90 -9.47
C GLU A 214 20.36 11.18 -10.52
N ILE A 215 19.14 10.77 -10.16
CA ILE A 215 18.21 10.10 -11.07
C ILE A 215 17.80 11.06 -12.19
N PHE A 216 17.49 12.31 -11.87
CA PHE A 216 17.22 13.35 -12.87
C PHE A 216 18.41 13.60 -13.80
N ARG A 217 19.63 13.70 -13.25
CA ARG A 217 20.86 13.90 -14.06
C ARG A 217 21.17 12.72 -14.97
N ALA A 218 20.80 11.50 -14.58
CA ALA A 218 20.98 10.31 -15.39
C ALA A 218 20.03 10.25 -16.60
N GLY A 219 19.10 11.21 -16.73
CA GLY A 219 18.13 11.25 -17.83
C GLY A 219 17.13 10.09 -17.78
N TRP A 220 17.00 9.42 -16.64
CA TRP A 220 16.00 8.40 -16.43
C TRP A 220 14.69 9.11 -16.17
N ALA A 221 13.99 9.44 -17.25
CA ALA A 221 12.64 9.94 -17.15
C ALA A 221 11.85 9.01 -16.24
N ALA A 222 11.15 9.59 -15.25
CA ALA A 222 10.03 8.92 -14.60
C ALA A 222 9.18 8.31 -15.71
N VAL A 223 8.98 6.99 -15.66
CA VAL A 223 8.22 6.26 -16.70
C VAL A 223 6.89 7.02 -16.88
N PRO A 224 6.55 7.45 -18.11
CA PRO A 224 5.42 8.34 -18.36
C PRO A 224 4.09 7.79 -17.87
#